data_AF-A0A1B6IBK7-F1
#
_entry.id   AF-A0A1B6IBK7-F1
#
_cell.length_a   1.000
_cell.length_b   1.000
_cell.length_c   1.000
_cell.angle_alpha   90.00
_cell.angle_beta   90.00
_cell.angle_gamma   90.00
#
_symmetry.space_group_name_H-M   'P 1'
#
loop_
_entity.id
_entity.type
_entity.pdbx_description
1 polymer ?
#
loop_
_entity_poly.entity_id
_entity_poly.type
_entity_poly.pdbx_seq_one_letter_code
_entity_poly.pdbx_strand_id
1 'polypeptide(L)'
;RTEVNRLTEELTNSKETVCKLTQEIKDYVDRQATFSRDLETQKRKNDEAEESTKHEERERTKQFLQRLFPHVTVDIKQDYDVWLEQFVMEACQNASASADQSGDNVLGELEQQNCQLQAMVTHYKTIIADTEEMLNRLQSHVEQEEGRWGQQIQTLESQLEAVRLERDRLEAGTKNGLSTVDTGSQTLRKRRSLAGWFRHKLRSRSRSRSRSRRLQRSHSHHSRESA
;
A
#
# COMPACT_ATOMS: atom_id res chain seq x y z
N ARG A 1 -42.67 -109.58 -62.36
CA ARG A 1 -41.57 -109.45 -61.37
C ARG A 1 -40.84 -108.12 -61.50
N THR A 2 -40.51 -107.64 -62.72
CA THR A 2 -39.85 -106.34 -62.96
C THR A 2 -40.67 -105.12 -62.48
N GLU A 3 -41.98 -105.10 -62.77
CA GLU A 3 -42.84 -103.97 -62.37
C GLU A 3 -43.02 -103.86 -60.86
N VAL A 4 -43.11 -105.01 -60.18
CA VAL A 4 -43.13 -105.06 -58.71
C VAL A 4 -41.84 -104.46 -58.14
N ASN A 5 -40.68 -104.78 -58.72
CA ASN A 5 -39.41 -104.22 -58.26
C ASN A 5 -39.33 -102.69 -58.48
N ARG A 6 -39.77 -102.18 -59.63
CA ARG A 6 -39.82 -100.74 -59.93
C ARG A 6 -40.69 -99.97 -58.93
N LEU A 7 -41.90 -100.47 -58.68
CA LEU A 7 -42.82 -99.88 -57.70
C LEU A 7 -42.26 -99.94 -56.27
N THR A 8 -41.51 -100.99 -55.95
CA THR A 8 -40.85 -101.11 -54.63
C THR A 8 -39.78 -100.04 -54.46
N GLU A 9 -39.01 -99.75 -55.52
CA GLU A 9 -37.94 -98.76 -55.53
C GLU A 9 -38.47 -97.31 -55.47
N GLU A 10 -39.57 -97.02 -56.17
CA GLU A 10 -40.28 -95.74 -56.06
C GLU A 10 -40.89 -95.54 -54.67
N LEU A 11 -41.46 -96.60 -54.09
CA LEU A 11 -41.99 -96.55 -52.73
C LEU A 11 -40.88 -96.32 -51.70
N THR A 12 -39.68 -96.89 -51.89
CA THR A 12 -38.53 -96.63 -51.01
C THR A 12 -38.03 -95.20 -51.13
N ASN A 13 -37.91 -94.66 -52.34
CA ASN A 13 -37.47 -93.28 -52.56
C ASN A 13 -38.48 -92.26 -51.98
N SER A 14 -39.78 -92.50 -52.18
CA SER A 14 -40.84 -91.68 -51.61
C SER A 14 -40.86 -91.74 -50.07
N LYS A 15 -40.63 -92.92 -49.48
CA LYS A 15 -40.47 -93.03 -48.03
C LYS A 15 -39.28 -92.22 -47.53
N GLU A 16 -38.16 -92.24 -48.24
CA GLU A 16 -36.97 -91.49 -47.85
C GLU A 16 -37.20 -89.97 -47.92
N THR A 17 -37.87 -89.47 -48.97
CA THR A 17 -38.20 -88.04 -49.08
C THR A 17 -39.20 -87.60 -48.00
N VAL A 18 -40.21 -88.42 -47.71
CA VAL A 18 -41.16 -88.16 -46.61
C VAL A 18 -40.42 -88.11 -45.26
N CYS A 19 -39.48 -89.02 -45.01
CA CYS A 19 -38.67 -88.99 -43.79
C CYS A 19 -37.85 -87.70 -43.69
N LYS A 20 -37.21 -87.25 -44.77
CA LYS A 20 -36.44 -85.99 -44.81
C LYS A 20 -37.30 -84.77 -44.54
N LEU A 21 -38.45 -84.66 -45.22
CA LEU A 21 -39.39 -83.55 -45.02
C LEU A 21 -39.99 -83.56 -43.62
N THR A 22 -40.31 -84.74 -43.07
CA THR A 22 -40.80 -84.87 -41.69
C THR A 22 -39.76 -84.38 -40.69
N GLN A 23 -38.48 -84.69 -40.91
CA GLN A 23 -37.39 -84.20 -40.07
C GLN A 23 -37.23 -82.68 -40.19
N GLU A 24 -37.31 -82.13 -41.40
CA GLU A 24 -37.19 -80.68 -41.61
C GLU A 24 -38.35 -79.90 -40.96
N ILE A 25 -39.59 -80.40 -41.08
CA ILE A 25 -40.75 -79.84 -40.38
C ILE A 25 -40.54 -79.87 -38.87
N LYS A 26 -40.01 -80.97 -38.33
CA LYS A 26 -39.69 -81.08 -36.91
C LYS A 26 -38.66 -80.03 -36.49
N ASP A 27 -37.59 -79.87 -37.26
CA ASP A 27 -36.55 -78.87 -36.97
C ASP A 27 -37.10 -77.43 -37.03
N TYR A 28 -38.01 -77.12 -37.97
CA TYR A 28 -38.68 -75.81 -38.01
C TYR A 28 -39.60 -75.59 -36.82
N VAL A 29 -40.35 -76.61 -36.40
CA VAL A 29 -41.22 -76.54 -35.22
C VAL A 29 -40.39 -76.30 -33.96
N ASP A 30 -39.28 -77.01 -33.81
CA ASP A 30 -38.36 -76.84 -32.68
C ASP A 30 -37.75 -75.42 -32.68
N ARG A 31 -37.30 -74.93 -33.84
CA ARG A 31 -36.81 -73.54 -33.99
C ARG A 31 -37.88 -72.49 -33.70
N GLN A 32 -39.12 -72.72 -34.12
CA GLN A 32 -40.23 -71.82 -33.83
C GLN A 32 -40.54 -71.78 -32.32
N ALA A 33 -40.47 -72.93 -31.66
CA ALA A 33 -40.63 -73.03 -30.21
C ALA A 33 -39.50 -72.31 -29.46
N THR A 34 -38.25 -72.39 -29.94
CA THR A 34 -37.13 -71.64 -29.34
C THR A 34 -37.27 -70.14 -29.55
N PHE A 35 -37.57 -69.68 -30.78
CA PHE A 35 -37.75 -68.24 -31.04
C PHE A 35 -38.90 -67.65 -30.24
N SER A 36 -40.02 -68.36 -30.11
CA SER A 36 -41.14 -67.92 -29.29
C SER A 36 -40.74 -67.75 -27.82
N ARG A 37 -39.98 -68.70 -27.26
CA ARG A 37 -39.47 -68.62 -25.88
C ARG A 37 -38.49 -67.46 -25.69
N ASP A 38 -37.59 -67.25 -26.64
CA ASP A 38 -36.60 -66.16 -26.57
C ASP A 38 -37.28 -64.80 -26.65
N LEU A 39 -38.28 -64.65 -27.51
CA LEU A 39 -39.04 -63.41 -27.68
C LEU A 39 -39.82 -63.07 -26.40
N GLU A 40 -40.44 -64.06 -25.76
CA GLU A 40 -41.11 -63.88 -24.47
C GLU A 40 -40.12 -63.51 -23.35
N THR A 41 -38.94 -64.13 -23.36
CA THR A 41 -37.88 -63.81 -22.40
C THR A 41 -37.36 -62.39 -22.59
N GLN A 42 -37.22 -61.94 -23.84
CA GLN A 42 -36.76 -60.57 -24.14
C GLN A 42 -37.81 -59.52 -23.79
N LYS A 43 -39.10 -59.79 -24.06
CA LYS A 43 -40.19 -58.91 -23.62
C LYS A 43 -40.15 -58.70 -22.11
N ARG A 44 -40.10 -59.80 -21.34
CA ARG A 44 -40.04 -59.72 -19.88
C ARG A 44 -38.84 -58.90 -19.39
N LYS A 45 -37.66 -59.12 -19.96
CA LYS A 45 -36.45 -58.35 -19.61
C LYS A 45 -36.58 -56.86 -19.94
N ASN A 46 -37.19 -56.53 -21.06
CA ASN A 46 -37.38 -55.14 -21.46
C ASN A 46 -38.37 -54.42 -20.54
N ASP A 47 -39.48 -55.09 -20.20
CA ASP A 47 -40.49 -54.56 -19.28
C ASP A 47 -39.89 -54.34 -17.86
N GLU A 48 -39.11 -55.32 -17.37
CA GLU A 48 -38.39 -55.21 -16.09
C GLU A 48 -37.37 -54.05 -16.09
N ALA A 49 -36.61 -53.89 -17.17
CA ALA A 49 -35.62 -52.83 -17.30
C ALA A 49 -36.27 -51.43 -17.40
N GLU A 50 -37.38 -51.31 -18.11
CA GLU A 50 -38.14 -50.07 -18.23
C GLU A 50 -38.68 -49.62 -16.86
N GLU A 51 -39.25 -50.55 -16.09
CA GLU A 51 -39.80 -50.24 -14.77
C GLU A 51 -38.69 -49.87 -13.76
N SER A 52 -37.56 -50.59 -13.77
CA SER A 52 -36.41 -50.26 -12.92
C SER A 52 -35.87 -48.86 -13.22
N THR A 53 -35.78 -48.50 -14.51
CA THR A 53 -35.27 -47.19 -14.92
C THR A 53 -36.21 -46.08 -14.49
N LYS A 54 -37.52 -46.25 -14.67
CA LYS A 54 -38.54 -45.28 -14.19
C LYS A 54 -38.48 -45.10 -12.68
N HIS A 55 -38.33 -46.18 -11.93
CA HIS A 55 -38.22 -46.12 -10.47
C HIS A 55 -36.96 -45.35 -10.03
N GLU A 56 -35.80 -45.61 -10.64
CA GLU A 56 -34.57 -44.88 -10.32
C GLU A 56 -34.68 -43.38 -10.59
N GLU A 57 -35.24 -42.99 -11.74
CA GLU A 57 -35.41 -41.58 -12.10
C GLU A 57 -36.39 -40.86 -11.16
N ARG A 58 -37.48 -41.53 -10.77
CA ARG A 58 -38.44 -41.03 -9.77
C ARG A 58 -37.76 -40.76 -8.42
N GLU A 59 -36.95 -41.69 -7.92
CA GLU A 59 -36.22 -41.53 -6.66
C GLU A 59 -35.14 -40.45 -6.73
N ARG A 60 -34.39 -40.35 -7.85
CA ARG A 60 -33.42 -39.26 -8.06
C ARG A 60 -34.10 -37.89 -8.04
N THR A 61 -35.26 -37.79 -8.68
CA THR A 61 -36.04 -36.55 -8.71
C THR A 61 -36.53 -36.17 -7.31
N LYS A 62 -37.05 -37.14 -6.54
CA LYS A 62 -37.44 -36.93 -5.13
C LYS A 62 -36.27 -36.38 -4.30
N GLN A 63 -35.11 -37.04 -4.37
CA GLN A 63 -33.91 -36.64 -3.62
C GLN A 63 -33.40 -35.25 -4.01
N PHE A 64 -33.39 -34.95 -5.31
CA PHE A 64 -32.96 -33.65 -5.82
C PHE A 64 -33.85 -32.52 -5.31
N LEU A 65 -35.17 -32.70 -5.40
CA LEU A 65 -36.14 -31.71 -4.92
C LEU A 65 -36.06 -31.50 -3.40
N GLN A 66 -35.87 -32.56 -2.62
CA GLN A 66 -35.66 -32.42 -1.17
C GLN A 66 -34.37 -31.69 -0.81
N ARG A 67 -33.32 -31.86 -1.61
CA ARG A 67 -32.06 -31.12 -1.41
C ARG A 67 -32.22 -29.62 -1.71
N LEU A 68 -33.02 -29.27 -2.72
CA LEU A 68 -33.31 -27.87 -3.06
C LEU A 68 -34.23 -27.21 -2.03
N PHE A 69 -35.20 -27.96 -1.49
CA PHE A 69 -36.19 -27.46 -0.55
C PHE A 69 -36.20 -28.29 0.75
N PRO A 70 -35.16 -28.16 1.59
CA PRO A 70 -35.03 -28.96 2.81
C PRO A 70 -36.12 -28.68 3.86
N HIS A 71 -36.86 -27.59 3.71
CA HIS A 71 -37.95 -27.19 4.60
C HIS A 71 -39.30 -27.82 4.25
N VAL A 72 -39.42 -28.51 3.12
CA VAL A 72 -40.66 -29.16 2.67
C VAL A 72 -40.73 -30.58 3.23
N THR A 73 -41.71 -30.83 4.11
CA THR A 73 -41.87 -32.12 4.79
C THR A 73 -42.99 -32.95 4.16
N VAL A 74 -42.65 -33.75 3.16
CA VAL A 74 -43.58 -34.70 2.51
C VAL A 74 -43.06 -36.13 2.64
N ASP A 75 -43.96 -37.08 2.90
CA ASP A 75 -43.60 -38.49 3.10
C ASP A 75 -43.11 -39.15 1.80
N ILE A 76 -41.81 -39.44 1.75
CA ILE A 76 -41.08 -40.01 0.61
C ILE A 76 -41.66 -41.37 0.17
N LYS A 77 -42.30 -42.11 1.08
CA LYS A 77 -42.80 -43.46 0.82
C LYS A 77 -44.08 -43.49 -0.01
N GLN A 78 -44.70 -42.34 -0.26
CA GLN A 78 -45.88 -42.24 -1.10
C GLN A 78 -45.56 -42.53 -2.58
N ASP A 79 -46.61 -42.88 -3.31
CA ASP A 79 -46.56 -42.95 -4.78
C ASP A 79 -45.98 -41.66 -5.36
N TYR A 80 -45.21 -41.77 -6.44
CA TYR A 80 -44.45 -40.64 -6.99
C TYR A 80 -45.34 -39.47 -7.39
N ASP A 81 -46.49 -39.73 -8.02
CA ASP A 81 -47.35 -38.67 -8.54
C ASP A 81 -48.04 -37.92 -7.37
N VAL A 82 -48.54 -38.69 -6.39
CA VAL A 82 -49.15 -38.13 -5.16
C VAL A 82 -48.12 -37.34 -4.34
N TRP A 83 -46.91 -37.88 -4.23
CA TRP A 83 -45.80 -37.22 -3.54
C TRP A 83 -45.45 -35.89 -4.21
N LEU A 84 -45.38 -35.87 -5.55
CA LEU A 84 -44.99 -34.67 -6.29
C LEU A 84 -46.04 -33.56 -6.15
N GLU A 85 -47.33 -33.88 -6.21
CA GLU A 85 -48.40 -32.91 -5.98
C GLU A 85 -48.35 -32.30 -4.57
N GLN A 86 -48.19 -33.14 -3.54
CA GLN A 86 -48.06 -32.67 -2.16
C GLN A 86 -46.80 -31.84 -1.96
N PHE A 87 -45.69 -32.24 -2.58
CA PHE A 87 -44.43 -31.50 -2.53
C PHE A 87 -44.58 -30.11 -3.12
N VAL A 88 -45.22 -29.98 -4.29
CA VAL A 88 -45.46 -28.68 -4.92
C VAL A 88 -46.35 -27.80 -4.05
N MET A 89 -47.44 -28.37 -3.50
CA MET A 89 -48.35 -27.63 -2.63
C MET A 89 -47.65 -27.09 -1.38
N GLU A 90 -46.90 -27.94 -0.68
CA GLU A 90 -46.16 -27.58 0.52
C GLU A 90 -45.02 -26.57 0.22
N ALA A 91 -44.33 -26.74 -0.90
CA ALA A 91 -43.30 -25.79 -1.35
C ALA A 91 -43.89 -24.41 -1.66
N CYS A 92 -45.05 -24.36 -2.34
CA CYS A 92 -45.76 -23.11 -2.61
C CYS A 92 -46.26 -22.45 -1.32
N GLN A 93 -46.75 -23.25 -0.37
CA GLN A 93 -47.25 -22.74 0.92
C GLN A 93 -46.12 -22.21 1.79
N ASN A 94 -44.97 -22.87 1.83
CA ASN A 94 -43.78 -22.37 2.52
C ASN A 94 -43.21 -21.12 1.85
N ALA A 95 -43.19 -21.07 0.52
CA ALA A 95 -42.76 -19.88 -0.21
C ALA A 95 -43.65 -18.67 0.10
N SER A 96 -44.97 -18.86 0.13
CA SER A 96 -45.92 -17.79 0.47
C SER A 96 -45.90 -17.40 1.95
N ALA A 97 -45.69 -18.34 2.88
CA ALA A 97 -45.51 -18.04 4.30
C ALA A 97 -44.19 -17.28 4.60
N SER A 98 -43.13 -17.54 3.83
CA SER A 98 -41.83 -16.87 3.99
C SER A 98 -41.76 -15.48 3.35
N ALA A 99 -42.57 -15.24 2.31
CA ALA A 99 -42.67 -13.95 1.63
C ALA A 99 -43.30 -12.85 2.52
N ASP A 100 -44.17 -13.23 3.46
CA ASP A 100 -45.01 -12.26 4.19
C ASP A 100 -44.34 -11.67 5.45
N GLN A 101 -43.22 -12.23 5.95
CA GLN A 101 -42.60 -11.75 7.20
C GLN A 101 -41.06 -11.66 7.26
N SER A 102 -40.31 -12.35 6.40
CA SER A 102 -38.85 -12.46 6.60
C SER A 102 -37.99 -11.86 5.49
N GLY A 103 -38.44 -11.88 4.23
CA GLY A 103 -37.62 -11.36 3.12
C GLY A 103 -37.50 -9.83 3.14
N ASP A 104 -38.61 -9.15 3.34
CA ASP A 104 -38.69 -7.68 3.28
C ASP A 104 -38.07 -7.01 4.52
N ASN A 105 -38.27 -7.60 5.72
CA ASN A 105 -37.65 -7.11 6.95
C ASN A 105 -36.13 -7.30 6.96
N VAL A 106 -35.61 -8.46 6.53
CA VAL A 106 -34.16 -8.70 6.48
C VAL A 106 -33.50 -7.81 5.42
N LEU A 107 -34.15 -7.62 4.27
CA LEU A 107 -33.66 -6.69 3.25
C LEU A 107 -33.67 -5.25 3.76
N GLY A 108 -34.74 -4.80 4.41
CA GLY A 108 -34.83 -3.47 5.00
C GLY A 108 -33.80 -3.22 6.12
N GLU A 109 -33.55 -4.21 6.98
CA GLU A 109 -32.49 -4.14 7.99
C GLU A 109 -31.09 -4.05 7.35
N LEU A 110 -30.83 -4.84 6.31
CA LEU A 110 -29.56 -4.79 5.56
C LEU A 110 -29.38 -3.46 4.83
N GLU A 111 -30.44 -2.91 4.24
CA GLU A 111 -30.42 -1.58 3.61
C GLU A 111 -30.18 -0.47 4.64
N GLN A 112 -30.81 -0.58 5.82
CA GLN A 112 -30.58 0.36 6.92
C GLN A 112 -29.15 0.30 7.43
N GLN A 113 -28.60 -0.91 7.63
CA GLN A 113 -27.21 -1.11 8.01
C GLN A 113 -26.26 -0.56 6.94
N ASN A 114 -26.55 -0.79 5.67
CA ASN A 114 -25.74 -0.28 4.56
C ASN A 114 -25.77 1.26 4.53
N CYS A 115 -26.95 1.88 4.70
CA CYS A 115 -27.09 3.33 4.84
C CYS A 115 -26.27 3.87 6.02
N GLN A 116 -26.34 3.22 7.19
CA GLN A 116 -25.56 3.62 8.38
C GLN A 116 -24.05 3.51 8.13
N LEU A 117 -23.59 2.42 7.52
CA LEU A 117 -22.18 2.23 7.18
C LEU A 117 -21.71 3.27 6.17
N GLN A 118 -22.51 3.58 5.15
CA GLN A 118 -22.20 4.64 4.19
C GLN A 118 -22.11 6.02 4.85
N ALA A 119 -23.03 6.31 5.78
CA ALA A 119 -23.00 7.55 6.56
C ALA A 119 -21.72 7.65 7.40
N MET A 120 -21.32 6.57 8.08
CA MET A 120 -20.07 6.51 8.83
C MET A 120 -18.85 6.71 7.94
N VAL A 121 -18.80 6.02 6.78
CA VAL A 121 -17.70 6.17 5.82
C VAL A 121 -17.61 7.62 5.34
N THR A 122 -18.74 8.24 5.03
CA THR A 122 -18.78 9.66 4.61
C THR A 122 -18.28 10.57 5.73
N HIS A 123 -18.73 10.35 6.95
CA HIS A 123 -18.28 11.11 8.12
C HIS A 123 -16.77 10.99 8.35
N TYR A 124 -16.20 9.78 8.29
CA TYR A 124 -14.76 9.59 8.43
C TYR A 124 -13.97 10.22 7.28
N LYS A 125 -14.47 10.15 6.05
CA LYS A 125 -13.85 10.85 4.91
C LYS A 125 -13.79 12.35 5.13
N THR A 126 -14.86 12.96 5.67
CA THR A 126 -14.88 14.39 6.01
C THR A 126 -13.85 14.72 7.08
N ILE A 127 -13.80 13.95 8.18
CA ILE A 127 -12.80 14.17 9.23
C ILE A 127 -11.38 14.10 8.66
N ILE A 128 -11.10 13.11 7.81
CA ILE A 128 -9.78 12.96 7.19
C ILE A 128 -9.45 14.21 6.36
N ALA A 129 -10.36 14.64 5.48
CA ALA A 129 -10.16 15.83 4.66
C ALA A 129 -9.91 17.10 5.50
N ASP A 130 -10.69 17.30 6.57
CA ASP A 130 -10.52 18.44 7.48
C ASP A 130 -9.17 18.39 8.20
N THR A 131 -8.74 17.19 8.63
CA THR A 131 -7.43 17.02 9.28
C THR A 131 -6.27 17.21 8.33
N GLU A 132 -6.37 16.72 7.09
CA GLU A 132 -5.38 16.92 6.04
C GLU A 132 -5.25 18.41 5.70
N GLU A 133 -6.37 19.13 5.60
CA GLU A 133 -6.36 20.58 5.38
C GLU A 133 -5.67 21.32 6.53
N MET A 134 -5.98 20.96 7.77
CA MET A 134 -5.34 21.56 8.94
C MET A 134 -3.83 21.30 8.97
N LEU A 135 -3.40 20.07 8.67
CA LEU A 135 -1.99 19.71 8.60
C LEU A 135 -1.26 20.49 7.51
N ASN A 136 -1.85 20.63 6.32
CA ASN A 136 -1.28 21.43 5.23
C ASN A 136 -1.12 22.91 5.62
N ARG A 137 -2.11 23.49 6.31
CA ARG A 137 -2.02 24.87 6.82
C ARG A 137 -0.91 25.02 7.86
N LEU A 138 -0.79 24.08 8.80
CA LEU A 138 0.25 24.09 9.81
C LEU A 138 1.65 23.96 9.19
N GLN A 139 1.82 23.04 8.24
CA GLN A 139 3.08 22.86 7.52
C GLN A 139 3.47 24.15 6.79
N SER A 140 2.54 24.76 6.05
CA SER A 140 2.81 26.03 5.36
C SER A 140 3.20 27.16 6.32
N HIS A 141 2.56 27.23 7.49
CA HIS A 141 2.91 28.22 8.50
C HIS A 141 4.31 28.01 9.08
N VAL A 142 4.68 26.76 9.35
CA VAL A 142 6.03 26.41 9.82
C VAL A 142 7.08 26.75 8.77
N GLU A 143 6.87 26.37 7.50
CA GLU A 143 7.79 26.68 6.40
C GLU A 143 7.96 28.19 6.21
N GLN A 144 6.89 28.97 6.34
CA GLN A 144 6.93 30.43 6.27
C GLN A 144 7.75 31.02 7.43
N GLU A 145 7.53 30.53 8.64
CA GLU A 145 8.27 30.97 9.82
C GLU A 145 9.75 30.61 9.68
N GLU A 146 10.10 29.36 9.34
CA GLU A 146 11.47 28.93 9.09
C GLU A 146 12.17 29.81 8.05
N GLY A 147 11.49 30.15 6.95
CA GLY A 147 11.99 31.09 5.95
C GLY A 147 12.25 32.48 6.52
N ARG A 148 11.32 33.00 7.33
CA ARG A 148 11.46 34.31 7.99
C ARG A 148 12.62 34.34 8.98
N TRP A 149 12.76 33.31 9.81
CA TRP A 149 13.88 33.17 10.75
C TRP A 149 15.21 33.02 10.01
N GLY A 150 15.24 32.27 8.90
CA GLY A 150 16.42 32.14 8.05
C GLY A 150 16.89 33.48 7.48
N GLN A 151 15.97 34.29 6.95
CA GLN A 151 16.28 35.65 6.45
C GLN A 151 16.79 36.58 7.56
N GLN A 152 16.18 36.50 8.75
CA GLN A 152 16.58 37.31 9.90
C GLN A 152 17.99 36.93 10.37
N ILE A 153 18.31 35.63 10.43
CA ILE A 153 19.65 35.13 10.77
C ILE A 153 20.67 35.63 9.74
N GLN A 154 20.40 35.46 8.45
CA GLN A 154 21.30 35.93 7.39
C GLN A 154 21.56 37.44 7.47
N THR A 155 20.52 38.23 7.77
CA THR A 155 20.64 39.68 7.95
C THR A 155 21.53 40.00 9.15
N LEU A 156 21.29 39.37 10.30
CA LEU A 156 22.09 39.58 11.51
C LEU A 156 23.54 39.15 11.32
N GLU A 157 23.80 38.04 10.63
CA GLU A 157 25.15 37.58 10.29
C GLU A 157 25.88 38.62 9.41
N SER A 158 25.20 39.17 8.41
CA SER A 158 25.76 40.21 7.55
C SER A 158 26.10 41.50 8.31
N GLN A 159 25.23 41.93 9.22
CA GLN A 159 25.45 43.10 10.06
C GLN A 159 26.60 42.88 11.04
N LEU A 160 26.65 41.69 11.64
CA LEU A 160 27.68 41.31 12.59
C LEU A 160 29.06 41.25 11.90
N GLU A 161 29.12 40.76 10.67
CA GLU A 161 30.34 40.77 9.87
C GLU A 161 30.76 42.20 9.49
N ALA A 162 29.82 43.06 9.09
CA ALA A 162 30.10 44.47 8.84
C ALA A 162 30.68 45.19 10.07
N VAL A 163 30.09 44.96 11.26
CA VAL A 163 30.58 45.54 12.52
C VAL A 163 31.96 45.00 12.89
N ARG A 164 32.23 43.70 12.66
CA ARG A 164 33.56 43.11 12.86
C ARG A 164 34.61 43.78 11.98
N LEU A 165 34.29 43.99 10.70
CA LEU A 165 35.18 44.68 9.76
C LEU A 165 35.45 46.14 10.18
N GLU A 166 34.41 46.86 10.61
CA GLU A 166 34.57 48.23 11.12
C GLU A 166 35.42 48.28 12.39
N ARG A 167 35.18 47.38 13.35
CA ARG A 167 35.99 47.25 14.56
C ARG A 167 37.46 47.01 14.19
N ASP A 168 37.75 46.05 13.33
CA ASP A 168 39.11 45.69 12.95
C ASP A 168 39.82 46.86 12.25
N ARG A 169 39.09 47.60 11.41
CA ARG A 169 39.56 48.84 10.79
C ARG A 169 39.88 49.93 11.82
N LEU A 170 39.00 50.15 12.79
CA LEU A 170 39.19 51.15 13.85
C LEU A 170 40.35 50.76 14.79
N GLU A 171 40.49 49.48 15.13
CA GLU A 171 41.62 48.98 15.91
C GLU A 171 42.94 49.18 15.17
N ALA A 172 42.99 48.87 13.87
CA ALA A 172 44.17 49.12 13.04
C ALA A 172 44.49 50.62 12.96
N GLY A 173 43.48 51.47 12.76
CA GLY A 173 43.62 52.92 12.78
C GLY A 173 44.16 53.46 14.11
N THR A 174 43.66 52.92 15.22
CA THR A 174 44.10 53.30 16.58
C THR A 174 45.53 52.86 16.84
N LYS A 175 45.89 51.62 16.49
CA LYS A 175 47.28 51.10 16.60
C LYS A 175 48.25 51.95 15.79
N ASN A 176 47.88 52.29 14.55
CA ASN A 176 48.68 53.16 13.69
C ASN A 176 48.81 54.57 14.29
N GLY A 177 47.72 55.19 14.74
CA GLY A 177 47.74 56.49 15.40
C GLY A 177 48.59 56.51 16.69
N LEU A 178 48.53 55.45 17.48
CA LEU A 178 49.37 55.32 18.69
C LEU A 178 50.86 55.26 18.32
N SER A 179 51.21 54.51 17.27
CA SER A 179 52.59 54.42 16.78
C SER A 179 53.13 55.75 16.25
N THR A 180 52.29 56.54 15.57
CA THR A 180 52.69 57.86 15.06
C THR A 180 52.88 58.86 16.20
N VAL A 181 51.98 58.85 17.20
CA VAL A 181 52.10 59.68 18.41
C VAL A 181 53.34 59.30 19.21
N ASP A 182 53.63 58.01 19.40
CA ASP A 182 54.84 57.58 20.11
C ASP A 182 56.11 58.02 19.36
N THR A 183 56.17 57.81 18.05
CA THR A 183 57.28 58.27 17.19
C THR A 183 57.46 59.80 17.29
N GLY A 184 56.37 60.56 17.27
CA GLY A 184 56.38 62.01 17.46
C GLY A 184 56.88 62.41 18.86
N SER A 185 56.41 61.73 19.90
CA SER A 185 56.84 61.93 21.30
C SER A 185 58.32 61.67 21.49
N GLN A 186 58.84 60.56 20.95
CA GLN A 186 60.26 60.24 20.95
C GLN A 186 61.08 61.33 20.25
N THR A 187 60.60 61.80 19.10
CA THR A 187 61.25 62.87 18.34
C THR A 187 61.30 64.18 19.13
N LEU A 188 60.20 64.56 19.78
CA LEU A 188 60.14 65.75 20.65
C LEU A 188 61.03 65.61 21.89
N ARG A 189 61.12 64.41 22.50
CA ARG A 189 62.05 64.15 23.62
C ARG A 189 63.50 64.35 23.18
N LYS A 190 63.89 63.80 22.02
CA LYS A 190 65.23 64.00 21.43
C LYS A 190 65.52 65.49 21.22
N ARG A 191 64.59 66.24 20.63
CA ARG A 191 64.72 67.71 20.42
C ARG A 191 64.84 68.48 21.74
N ARG A 192 64.03 68.16 22.76
CA ARG A 192 64.12 68.80 24.10
C ARG A 192 65.44 68.51 24.78
N SER A 193 65.94 67.27 24.70
CA SER A 193 67.24 66.88 25.24
C SER A 193 68.37 67.69 24.59
N LEU A 194 68.39 67.75 23.25
CA LEU A 194 69.34 68.57 22.50
C LEU A 194 69.26 70.05 22.89
N ALA A 195 68.06 70.63 22.96
CA ALA A 195 67.88 72.03 23.39
C ALA A 195 68.35 72.26 24.83
N GLY A 196 68.13 71.30 25.73
CA GLY A 196 68.66 71.32 27.10
C GLY A 196 70.19 71.32 27.12
N TRP A 197 70.81 70.46 26.32
CA TRP A 197 72.27 70.40 26.15
C TRP A 197 72.84 71.73 25.65
N PHE A 198 72.22 72.34 24.62
CA PHE A 198 72.63 73.66 24.11
C PHE A 198 72.53 74.76 25.18
N ARG A 199 71.42 74.82 25.93
CA ARG A 199 71.26 75.78 27.04
C ARG A 199 72.31 75.60 28.13
N HIS A 200 72.58 74.35 28.53
CA HIS A 200 73.60 74.06 29.52
C HIS A 200 74.99 74.48 29.01
N LYS A 201 75.32 74.16 27.75
CA LYS A 201 76.60 74.53 27.14
C LYS A 201 76.80 76.05 27.04
N LEU A 202 75.75 76.80 26.67
CA LEU A 202 75.76 78.26 26.68
C LEU A 202 75.95 78.82 28.09
N ARG A 203 75.22 78.31 29.08
CA ARG A 203 75.34 78.73 30.49
C ARG A 203 76.74 78.45 31.05
N SER A 204 77.32 77.30 30.74
CA SER A 204 78.70 76.95 31.12
C SER A 204 79.71 77.88 30.47
N ARG A 205 79.58 78.19 29.16
CA ARG A 205 80.44 79.19 28.49
C ARG A 205 80.30 80.57 29.10
N SER A 206 79.09 81.02 29.41
CA SER A 206 78.85 82.29 30.08
C SER A 206 79.45 82.33 31.49
N ARG A 207 79.31 81.25 32.28
CA ARG A 207 79.96 81.13 33.60
C ARG A 207 81.48 81.17 33.51
N SER A 208 82.07 80.46 32.55
CA SER A 208 83.52 80.49 32.31
C SER A 208 84.00 81.88 31.88
N ARG A 209 83.27 82.58 31.00
CA ARG A 209 83.54 83.97 30.63
C ARG A 209 83.43 84.92 31.82
N SER A 210 82.39 84.80 32.65
CA SER A 210 82.22 85.62 33.85
C SER A 210 83.30 85.36 34.89
N ARG A 211 83.72 84.10 35.10
CA ARG A 211 84.86 83.74 35.95
C ARG A 211 86.17 84.34 35.41
N SER A 212 86.43 84.20 34.12
CA SER A 212 87.62 84.75 33.46
C SER A 212 87.68 86.28 33.58
N ARG A 213 86.57 86.99 33.37
CA ARG A 213 86.48 88.45 33.60
C ARG A 213 86.71 88.83 35.06
N ARG A 214 86.22 88.03 36.01
CA ARG A 214 86.40 88.29 37.45
C ARG A 214 87.87 88.09 37.85
N LEU A 215 88.54 87.06 37.32
CA LEU A 215 89.97 86.81 37.49
C LEU A 215 90.84 87.92 36.89
N GLN A 216 90.49 88.41 35.69
CA GLN A 216 91.18 89.57 35.09
C GLN A 216 90.99 90.85 35.93
N ARG A 217 89.79 91.08 36.50
CA ARG A 217 89.55 92.22 37.40
C ARG A 217 90.34 92.13 38.71
N SER A 218 90.43 90.95 39.33
CA SER A 218 91.26 90.76 40.52
C SER A 218 92.75 90.95 40.23
N HIS A 219 93.25 90.48 39.09
CA HIS A 219 94.63 90.77 38.67
C HIS A 219 94.86 92.28 38.44
N SER A 220 93.91 92.99 37.83
CA SER A 220 94.03 94.44 37.63
C SER A 220 93.97 95.27 38.93
N HIS A 221 93.30 94.78 39.98
CA HIS A 221 93.27 95.43 41.28
C HIS A 221 94.57 95.19 42.07
N HIS A 222 95.11 93.97 42.07
CA HIS A 222 96.40 93.68 42.72
C HIS A 222 97.59 94.42 42.08
N SER A 223 97.61 94.63 40.75
CA SER A 223 98.67 95.44 40.13
C SER A 223 98.55 96.95 40.40
N ARG A 224 97.43 97.43 40.96
CA ARG A 224 97.23 98.85 41.30
C ARG A 224 97.49 99.19 42.77
N GLU A 225 97.69 98.18 43.62
CA GLU A 225 98.02 98.33 45.06
C GLU A 225 99.53 98.10 45.35
N SER A 226 100.40 98.01 44.33
CA SER A 226 101.85 97.81 44.50
C SER A 226 102.73 98.83 43.76
N ALA A 227 102.25 100.05 43.54
CA ALA A 227 103.03 101.16 42.99
C ALA A 227 102.75 102.46 43.74
#